data_AF-A0A7C5M7K3-F1
#
_entry.id   AF-A0A7C5M7K3-F1
#
_cell.length_a   1.000
_cell.length_b   1.000
_cell.length_c   1.000
_cell.angle_alpha   90.00
_cell.angle_beta   90.00
_cell.angle_gamma   90.00
#
_symmetry.space_group_name_H-M   'P 1'
#
loop_
_entity.id
_entity.type
_entity.pdbx_description
1 polymer ?
#
loop_
_entity_poly.entity_id
_entity_poly.type
_entity_poly.pdbx_seq_one_letter_code
_entity_poly.pdbx_strand_id
1 'polypeptide(L)'
;MLRTHTCGELRADAVGQEVTLCGWVDTTRDHGGAVFVDLRDRYGKTQVVAAPESGADVVEAFKKLHSEDVIQVRGKVAHRPQGTVNPKLATGEIELRVTEVRTLNQCTSPPFTPTQIDLPSEDLRLRYRYLDLRRPTMQQTLLLRSRIIKTMRDYFAEHD
;
A
#
# COMPACT_ATOMS: atom_id res chain seq x y z
N MET A 1 18.51 -2.09 -3.12
CA MET A 1 17.21 -1.81 -3.76
C MET A 1 16.20 -1.52 -2.67
N LEU A 2 15.33 -0.51 -2.79
CA LEU A 2 14.44 -0.09 -1.68
C LEU A 2 13.29 -1.06 -1.40
N ARG A 3 12.87 -1.86 -2.37
CA ARG A 3 11.83 -2.89 -2.22
C ARG A 3 12.19 -4.10 -3.06
N THR A 4 11.71 -5.27 -2.66
CA THR A 4 11.82 -6.52 -3.43
C THR A 4 10.55 -6.77 -4.23
N HIS A 5 9.39 -6.38 -3.68
CA HIS A 5 8.08 -6.59 -4.29
C HIS A 5 7.22 -5.32 -4.26
N THR A 6 6.19 -5.27 -5.10
CA THR A 6 5.10 -4.29 -4.99
C THR A 6 4.09 -4.70 -3.91
N CYS A 7 3.34 -3.74 -3.38
CA CYS A 7 2.33 -4.01 -2.37
C CYS A 7 1.10 -4.75 -2.93
N GLY A 8 0.99 -4.95 -4.24
CA GLY A 8 -0.16 -5.61 -4.88
C GLY A 8 0.13 -7.00 -5.44
N GLU A 9 1.38 -7.47 -5.46
CA GLU A 9 1.75 -8.67 -6.21
C GLU A 9 1.90 -9.95 -5.37
N LEU A 10 2.07 -9.84 -4.05
CA LEU A 10 2.24 -11.01 -3.20
C LEU A 10 1.00 -11.93 -3.22
N ARG A 11 1.22 -13.25 -3.35
CA ARG A 11 0.19 -14.30 -3.29
C ARG A 11 0.61 -15.39 -2.31
N ALA A 12 -0.23 -16.42 -2.17
CA ALA A 12 0.02 -17.55 -1.26
C ALA A 12 1.32 -18.32 -1.57
N ASP A 13 1.80 -18.30 -2.81
CA ASP A 13 3.08 -18.88 -3.22
C ASP A 13 4.31 -18.16 -2.63
N ALA A 14 4.15 -16.91 -2.18
CA ALA A 14 5.19 -16.14 -1.52
C ALA A 14 5.33 -16.47 -0.02
N VAL A 15 4.44 -17.30 0.55
CA VAL A 15 4.46 -17.64 1.98
C VAL A 15 5.80 -18.26 2.36
N GLY A 16 6.35 -17.79 3.48
CA GLY A 16 7.66 -18.19 3.97
C GLY A 16 8.82 -17.36 3.43
N GLN A 17 8.62 -16.60 2.35
CA GLN A 17 9.65 -15.71 1.81
C GLN A 17 9.80 -14.45 2.67
N GLU A 18 11.04 -13.96 2.77
CA GLU A 18 11.34 -12.67 3.34
C GLU A 18 11.33 -11.61 2.25
N VAL A 19 10.57 -10.54 2.46
CA VAL A 19 10.35 -9.50 1.45
C VAL A 19 10.47 -8.11 2.05
N THR A 20 10.77 -7.13 1.20
CA THR A 20 10.77 -5.72 1.55
C THR A 20 9.73 -4.98 0.72
N LEU A 21 8.82 -4.27 1.38
CA LEU A 21 7.79 -3.45 0.77
C LEU A 21 8.00 -1.98 1.14
N CYS A 22 7.70 -1.08 0.20
CA CYS A 22 7.63 0.36 0.45
C CYS A 22 6.30 0.90 -0.05
N GLY A 23 5.66 1.76 0.74
CA GLY A 23 4.37 2.32 0.38
C GLY A 23 3.89 3.40 1.36
N TRP A 24 2.64 3.79 1.17
CA TRP A 24 1.90 4.69 2.05
C TRP A 24 1.07 3.89 3.04
N VAL A 25 1.08 4.31 4.30
CA VAL A 25 0.15 3.82 5.32
C VAL A 25 -1.25 4.25 4.93
N ASP A 26 -2.11 3.29 4.60
CA ASP A 26 -3.48 3.57 4.18
C ASP A 26 -4.42 3.60 5.40
N THR A 27 -4.45 2.51 6.15
CA THR A 27 -5.18 2.42 7.42
C THR A 27 -4.30 1.77 8.48
N THR A 28 -4.50 2.18 9.74
CA THR A 28 -3.84 1.60 10.91
C THR A 28 -4.91 1.13 11.88
N ARG A 29 -4.77 -0.08 12.42
CA ARG A 29 -5.69 -0.70 13.38
C ARG A 29 -4.88 -1.28 14.53
N ASP A 30 -5.09 -0.77 15.73
CA ASP A 30 -4.45 -1.27 16.96
C ASP A 30 -5.45 -2.11 17.76
N HIS A 31 -5.09 -3.37 18.03
CA HIS A 31 -5.89 -4.32 18.81
C HIS A 31 -5.28 -4.62 20.19
N GLY A 32 -4.42 -3.74 20.73
CA GLY A 32 -3.85 -3.84 22.07
C GLY A 32 -2.73 -4.87 22.24
N GLY A 33 -2.68 -5.89 21.37
CA GLY A 33 -1.58 -6.87 21.29
C GLY A 33 -0.82 -6.85 19.96
N ALA A 34 -1.43 -6.37 18.88
CA ALA A 34 -0.82 -6.27 17.57
C ALA A 34 -1.37 -5.05 16.81
N VAL A 35 -0.52 -4.45 15.98
CA VAL A 35 -0.85 -3.32 15.11
C VAL A 35 -0.87 -3.81 13.67
N PHE A 36 -1.97 -3.52 12.98
CA PHE A 36 -2.21 -3.87 11.60
C PHE A 36 -2.19 -2.61 10.75
N VAL A 37 -1.42 -2.63 9.68
CA VAL A 37 -1.33 -1.55 8.70
C VAL A 37 -1.67 -2.08 7.33
N ASP A 38 -2.60 -1.44 6.63
CA ASP A 38 -2.73 -1.65 5.19
C ASP A 38 -1.69 -0.77 4.49
N LEU A 39 -0.65 -1.40 3.93
CA LEU A 39 0.38 -0.69 3.18
C LEU A 39 0.00 -0.65 1.71
N ARG A 40 -0.11 0.55 1.16
CA ARG A 40 -0.57 0.80 -0.21
C ARG A 40 0.56 1.31 -1.09
N ASP A 41 0.62 0.80 -2.32
CA ASP A 41 1.35 1.45 -3.40
C ASP A 41 0.47 1.56 -4.66
N ARG A 42 1.06 1.89 -5.80
CA ARG A 42 0.34 1.99 -7.08
C ARG A 42 -0.31 0.67 -7.52
N TYR A 43 0.23 -0.47 -7.11
CA TYR A 43 -0.12 -1.78 -7.61
C TYR A 43 -1.15 -2.48 -6.74
N GLY A 44 -1.30 -2.07 -5.48
CA GLY A 44 -2.32 -2.59 -4.59
C GLY A 44 -2.04 -2.29 -3.13
N LYS A 45 -2.60 -3.13 -2.27
CA LYS A 45 -2.44 -3.08 -0.82
C LYS A 45 -2.01 -4.43 -0.30
N THR A 46 -1.13 -4.45 0.70
CA THR A 46 -0.80 -5.65 1.48
C THR A 46 -1.02 -5.32 2.96
N GLN A 47 -1.59 -6.26 3.71
CA GLN A 47 -1.67 -6.13 5.17
C GLN A 47 -0.32 -6.43 5.79
N VAL A 48 0.11 -5.55 6.66
CA VAL A 48 1.38 -5.59 7.37
C VAL A 48 1.06 -5.65 8.86
N VAL A 49 1.67 -6.60 9.57
CA VAL A 49 1.35 -6.89 10.97
C VAL A 49 2.61 -6.77 11.82
N ALA A 50 2.56 -5.91 12.82
CA ALA A 50 3.52 -5.85 13.91
C ALA A 50 2.86 -6.47 15.16
N ALA A 51 3.39 -7.59 15.59
CA ALA A 51 2.89 -8.36 16.74
C ALA A 51 4.02 -8.50 17.78
N PRO A 52 3.78 -9.05 18.99
CA PRO A 52 4.80 -9.09 20.04
C PRO A 52 6.09 -9.79 19.60
N GLU A 53 5.98 -10.80 18.73
CA GLU A 53 7.11 -11.50 18.11
C GLU A 53 7.99 -10.61 17.20
N SER A 54 7.47 -9.48 16.72
CA SER A 54 8.22 -8.49 15.93
C SER A 54 9.19 -7.65 16.78
N GLY A 55 9.07 -7.71 18.11
CA GLY A 55 9.84 -6.88 19.05
C GLY A 55 9.13 -5.59 19.44
N ALA A 56 9.33 -5.18 20.70
CA ALA A 56 8.67 -4.00 21.28
C ALA A 56 8.92 -2.71 20.49
N ASP A 57 10.14 -2.49 20.01
CA ASP A 57 10.51 -1.28 19.25
C ASP A 57 9.73 -1.18 17.93
N VAL A 58 9.53 -2.30 17.23
CA VAL A 58 8.75 -2.35 15.99
C VAL A 58 7.28 -2.06 16.27
N VAL A 59 6.72 -2.68 17.31
CA VAL A 59 5.31 -2.45 17.69
C VAL A 59 5.09 -0.98 18.06
N GLU A 60 5.97 -0.38 18.86
CA GLU A 60 5.87 1.03 19.24
C GLU A 60 6.08 1.98 18.04
N ALA A 61 6.94 1.62 17.09
CA ALA A 61 7.07 2.37 15.84
C ALA A 61 5.76 2.31 15.01
N PHE A 62 5.12 1.14 14.94
CA PHE A 62 3.84 0.96 14.24
C PHE A 62 2.69 1.77 14.88
N LYS A 63 2.63 1.85 16.20
CA LYS A 63 1.62 2.67 16.92
C LYS A 63 1.72 4.16 16.61
N LYS A 64 2.91 4.63 16.23
CA LYS A 64 3.18 6.04 15.89
C LYS A 64 2.91 6.37 14.42
N LEU A 65 2.54 5.39 13.60
CA LEU A 65 2.28 5.62 12.18
C LEU A 65 0.95 6.34 11.97
N HIS A 66 0.99 7.38 11.13
CA HIS A 66 -0.17 8.14 10.70
C HIS A 66 -0.57 7.78 9.26
N SER A 67 -1.81 8.09 8.90
CA SER A 67 -2.29 7.91 7.52
C SER A 67 -1.44 8.73 6.56
N GLU A 68 -1.10 8.12 5.42
CA GLU A 68 -0.22 8.65 4.38
C GLU A 68 1.27 8.79 4.74
N ASP A 69 1.72 8.30 5.90
CA ASP A 69 3.15 8.11 6.17
C ASP A 69 3.79 7.21 5.10
N VAL A 70 5.02 7.53 4.70
CA VAL A 70 5.79 6.71 3.77
C VAL A 70 6.73 5.84 4.56
N ILE A 71 6.55 4.53 4.46
CA ILE A 71 7.34 3.54 5.22
C ILE A 71 7.98 2.51 4.30
N GLN A 72 9.07 1.95 4.78
CA GLN A 72 9.68 0.72 4.31
C GLN A 72 9.54 -0.32 5.42
N VAL A 73 9.10 -1.51 5.06
CA VAL A 73 8.96 -2.65 5.97
C VAL A 73 9.65 -3.87 5.38
N ARG A 74 10.35 -4.61 6.23
CA ARG A 74 10.91 -5.93 5.91
C ARG A 74 10.25 -6.95 6.84
N GLY A 75 9.94 -8.11 6.29
CA GLY A 75 9.28 -9.15 7.06
C GLY A 75 9.08 -10.43 6.28
N LYS A 76 8.44 -11.39 6.93
CA LYS A 76 8.14 -12.71 6.37
C LYS A 76 6.68 -12.79 5.95
N VAL A 77 6.43 -13.26 4.73
CA VAL A 77 5.06 -13.48 4.24
C VAL A 77 4.47 -14.69 4.97
N ALA A 78 3.27 -14.52 5.51
CA ALA A 78 2.53 -15.55 6.21
C ALA A 78 1.09 -15.63 5.70
N HIS A 79 0.46 -16.78 5.88
CA HIS A 79 -0.98 -16.88 5.70
C HIS A 79 -1.69 -16.04 6.75
N ARG A 80 -2.79 -15.40 6.33
CA ARG A 80 -3.72 -14.83 7.29
C ARG A 80 -4.36 -15.94 8.14
N PRO A 81 -4.66 -15.69 9.42
CA PRO A 81 -5.43 -16.62 10.23
C PRO A 81 -6.75 -17.03 9.56
N GLN A 82 -7.21 -18.26 9.84
CA GLN A 82 -8.50 -18.74 9.32
C GLN A 82 -9.64 -17.75 9.66
N GLY A 83 -10.51 -17.48 8.69
CA GLY A 83 -11.61 -16.53 8.83
C GLY A 83 -11.24 -15.05 8.63
N THR A 84 -9.96 -14.71 8.44
CA THR A 84 -9.49 -13.32 8.21
C THR A 84 -9.03 -13.05 6.78
N VAL A 85 -9.23 -14.02 5.89
CA VAL A 85 -8.98 -13.90 4.44
C VAL A 85 -9.91 -12.84 3.86
N ASN A 86 -9.36 -11.93 3.06
CA ASN A 86 -10.13 -10.87 2.41
C ASN A 86 -10.24 -11.11 0.90
N PRO A 87 -11.34 -11.68 0.38
CA PRO A 87 -11.49 -12.00 -1.04
C PRO A 87 -11.54 -10.75 -1.94
N LYS A 88 -11.70 -9.55 -1.38
CA LYS A 88 -11.71 -8.29 -2.15
C LYS A 88 -10.29 -7.82 -2.50
N LEU A 89 -9.26 -8.40 -1.91
CA LEU A 89 -7.86 -8.05 -2.15
C LEU A 89 -7.12 -9.21 -2.80
N ALA A 90 -6.30 -8.92 -3.81
CA ALA A 90 -5.48 -9.95 -4.47
C ALA A 90 -4.42 -10.55 -3.53
N THR A 91 -3.99 -9.80 -2.51
CA THR A 91 -3.10 -10.25 -1.43
C THR A 91 -3.89 -10.73 -0.21
N GLY A 92 -5.19 -10.97 -0.34
CA GLY A 92 -6.12 -11.14 0.77
C GLY A 92 -5.96 -12.43 1.56
N GLU A 93 -5.22 -13.40 1.03
CA GLU A 93 -4.89 -14.68 1.67
C GLU A 93 -3.63 -14.59 2.54
N ILE A 94 -2.85 -13.53 2.37
CA ILE A 94 -1.55 -13.35 3.02
C ILE A 94 -1.49 -12.06 3.84
N GLU A 95 -0.48 -12.00 4.68
CA GLU A 95 -0.04 -10.81 5.39
C GLU A 95 1.49 -10.83 5.55
N LEU A 96 2.08 -9.66 5.76
CA LEU A 96 3.50 -9.53 6.03
C LEU A 96 3.72 -9.38 7.54
N ARG A 97 4.36 -10.36 8.17
CA ARG A 97 4.79 -10.30 9.57
C ARG A 97 6.12 -9.56 9.65
N VAL A 98 6.10 -8.36 10.22
CA VAL A 98 7.23 -7.42 10.15
C VAL A 98 8.32 -7.80 11.12
N THR A 99 9.56 -7.68 10.67
CA THR A 99 10.77 -7.79 11.47
C THR A 99 11.49 -6.45 11.60
N GLU A 100 11.42 -5.60 10.58
CA GLU A 100 12.04 -4.28 10.57
C GLU A 100 11.12 -3.23 9.93
N VAL A 101 11.11 -2.02 10.48
CA VAL A 101 10.38 -0.88 9.94
C VAL A 101 11.24 0.36 9.93
N ARG A 102 11.13 1.12 8.85
CA ARG A 102 11.76 2.41 8.68
C ARG A 102 10.77 3.41 8.12
N THR A 103 10.52 4.48 8.86
CA THR A 103 9.78 5.64 8.34
C THR A 103 10.69 6.39 7.37
N LEU A 104 10.29 6.46 6.10
CA LEU A 104 11.01 7.18 5.05
C LEU A 104 10.60 8.65 5.03
N ASN A 105 9.31 8.91 5.27
CA ASN A 105 8.79 10.27 5.41
C ASN A 105 7.53 10.27 6.27
N GLN A 106 7.41 11.23 7.17
CA GLN A 106 6.21 11.44 7.96
C GLN A 106 5.23 12.35 7.22
N CYS A 107 3.94 12.08 7.34
CA CYS A 107 2.87 12.87 6.79
C CYS A 107 2.21 13.67 7.91
N THR A 108 2.13 14.99 7.73
CA THR A 108 1.19 15.82 8.48
C THR A 108 -0.23 15.47 8.06
N SER A 109 -1.20 15.58 8.98
CA SER A 109 -2.63 15.27 8.72
C SER A 109 -3.10 15.74 7.34
N PRO A 110 -3.38 14.82 6.40
CA PRO A 110 -3.75 15.19 5.05
C PRO A 110 -5.17 15.79 5.04
N PRO A 111 -5.47 16.74 4.12
CA PRO A 111 -6.80 17.35 4.01
C PRO A 111 -7.90 16.33 3.64
N PHE A 112 -7.50 15.23 3.01
CA PHE A 112 -8.32 14.05 2.74
C PHE A 112 -7.40 12.87 2.46
N THR A 113 -7.89 11.64 2.66
CA THR A 113 -7.14 10.43 2.31
C THR A 113 -7.54 9.92 0.92
N PRO A 114 -6.64 9.26 0.17
CA PRO A 114 -6.96 8.71 -1.14
C PRO A 114 -7.97 7.55 -1.13
N THR A 115 -8.34 7.04 0.04
CA THR A 115 -9.22 5.88 0.20
C THR A 115 -10.48 6.18 0.98
N GLN A 116 -10.71 7.44 1.39
CA GLN A 116 -11.97 7.81 2.02
C GLN A 116 -13.15 7.67 1.06
N ILE A 117 -14.30 7.26 1.61
CA ILE A 117 -15.55 7.02 0.87
C ILE A 117 -16.12 8.35 0.38
N ASP A 118 -16.27 9.31 1.29
CA ASP A 118 -16.81 10.62 1.00
C ASP A 118 -15.70 11.56 0.53
N LEU A 119 -15.64 11.78 -0.78
CA LEU A 119 -14.65 12.65 -1.39
C LEU A 119 -14.97 14.12 -1.07
N PRO A 120 -13.94 14.95 -0.85
CA PRO A 120 -14.17 16.37 -0.66
C PRO A 120 -14.54 17.04 -1.97
N SER A 121 -14.87 18.33 -1.89
CA SER A 121 -15.21 19.15 -3.06
C SER A 121 -14.13 19.07 -4.14
N GLU A 122 -14.55 19.21 -5.40
CA GLU A 122 -13.62 19.21 -6.53
C GLU A 122 -12.53 20.26 -6.38
N ASP A 123 -12.86 21.47 -5.91
CA ASP A 123 -11.88 22.53 -5.66
C ASP A 123 -10.77 22.09 -4.70
N LEU A 124 -11.12 21.37 -3.61
CA LEU A 124 -10.14 20.85 -2.67
C LEU A 124 -9.28 19.76 -3.31
N ARG A 125 -9.90 18.87 -4.11
CA ARG A 125 -9.19 17.81 -4.83
C ARG A 125 -8.25 18.37 -5.89
N LEU A 126 -8.60 19.44 -6.57
CA LEU A 126 -7.75 20.11 -7.55
C LEU A 126 -6.62 20.89 -6.87
N ARG A 127 -6.89 21.55 -5.73
CA ARG A 127 -5.85 22.21 -4.92
C ARG A 127 -4.79 21.21 -4.45
N TYR A 128 -5.23 20.04 -3.97
CA TYR A 128 -4.37 18.97 -3.50
C TYR A 128 -4.32 17.81 -4.50
N ARG A 129 -4.19 18.12 -5.80
CA ARG A 129 -4.27 17.12 -6.87
C ARG A 129 -3.22 16.03 -6.74
N TYR A 130 -2.06 16.33 -6.15
CA TYR A 130 -1.03 15.33 -5.86
C TYR A 130 -1.47 14.23 -4.89
N LEU A 131 -2.42 14.51 -3.98
CA LEU A 131 -3.06 13.49 -3.13
C LEU A 131 -4.20 12.80 -3.87
N ASP A 132 -5.05 13.54 -4.56
CA ASP A 132 -6.19 12.99 -5.32
C ASP A 132 -5.72 12.01 -6.41
N LEU A 133 -4.57 12.28 -7.03
CA LEU A 133 -3.95 11.38 -8.00
C LEU A 133 -3.53 10.02 -7.41
N ARG A 134 -3.39 9.87 -6.09
CA ARG A 134 -3.08 8.59 -5.45
C ARG A 134 -4.29 7.65 -5.40
N ARG A 135 -5.50 8.15 -5.65
CA ARG A 135 -6.72 7.34 -5.65
C ARG A 135 -6.67 6.27 -6.73
N PRO A 136 -7.19 5.05 -6.48
CA PRO A 136 -7.21 3.97 -7.47
C PRO A 136 -7.86 4.38 -8.80
N THR A 137 -8.99 5.09 -8.75
CA THR A 137 -9.69 5.58 -9.97
C THR A 137 -8.81 6.52 -10.79
N MET A 138 -8.11 7.46 -10.14
CA MET A 138 -7.23 8.41 -10.84
C MET A 138 -6.01 7.71 -11.44
N GLN A 139 -5.40 6.78 -10.70
CA GLN A 139 -4.29 5.95 -11.19
C GLN A 139 -4.70 5.12 -12.41
N GLN A 140 -5.88 4.48 -12.36
CA GLN A 140 -6.42 3.68 -13.48
C GLN A 140 -6.66 4.55 -14.72
N THR A 141 -7.26 5.74 -14.56
CA THR A 141 -7.49 6.66 -15.67
C THR A 141 -6.19 7.10 -16.34
N LEU A 142 -5.16 7.47 -15.56
CA LEU A 142 -3.86 7.87 -16.11
C LEU A 142 -3.12 6.70 -16.77
N LEU A 143 -3.20 5.51 -16.17
CA LEU A 143 -2.66 4.27 -16.75
C LEU A 143 -3.31 3.95 -18.11
N LEU A 144 -4.64 4.01 -18.18
CA LEU A 144 -5.40 3.76 -19.39
C LEU A 144 -5.02 4.76 -20.49
N ARG A 145 -4.99 6.06 -20.16
CA ARG A 145 -4.54 7.10 -21.09
C ARG A 145 -3.14 6.81 -21.63
N SER A 146 -2.20 6.44 -20.77
CA SER A 146 -0.83 6.11 -21.18
C SER A 146 -0.79 4.91 -22.15
N ARG A 147 -1.57 3.85 -21.85
CA ARG A 147 -1.68 2.67 -22.72
C ARG A 147 -2.24 3.02 -24.09
N ILE A 148 -3.33 3.78 -24.14
CA ILE A 148 -3.95 4.24 -25.40
C ILE A 148 -2.93 4.98 -26.26
N ILE A 149 -2.24 5.97 -25.67
CA ILE A 149 -1.24 6.77 -26.40
C ILE A 149 -0.09 5.90 -26.89
N LYS A 150 0.39 4.95 -26.08
CA LYS A 150 1.45 4.02 -26.49
C LYS A 150 1.00 3.16 -27.67
N THR A 151 -0.16 2.53 -27.59
CA THR A 151 -0.70 1.68 -28.65
C THR A 151 -0.88 2.45 -29.95
N MET A 152 -1.38 3.69 -29.90
CA MET A 152 -1.48 4.54 -31.10
C MET A 152 -0.11 4.79 -31.73
N ARG A 153 0.91 5.09 -30.92
CA ARG A 153 2.28 5.33 -31.41
C ARG A 153 2.91 4.08 -31.99
N ASP A 154 2.79 2.95 -31.31
CA ASP A 154 3.31 1.67 -31.78
C ASP A 154 2.69 1.33 -33.15
N TYR A 155 1.36 1.48 -33.28
CA TYR A 155 0.65 1.20 -34.53
C TYR A 155 1.18 2.05 -35.70
N PHE A 156 1.29 3.37 -35.54
CA PHE A 156 1.80 4.23 -36.62
C PHE A 156 3.28 3.98 -36.91
N ALA A 157 4.11 3.69 -35.89
CA ALA A 157 5.51 3.39 -36.10
C ALA A 157 5.76 2.04 -36.82
N GLU A 158 4.84 1.09 -36.69
CA GLU A 158 4.90 -0.21 -37.39
C GLU A 158 4.36 -0.16 -38.83
N HIS A 159 3.57 0.87 -39.18
CA HIS A 159 2.89 1.02 -40.48
C HIS A 159 3.34 2.24 -41.30
N ASP A 160 4.34 2.98 -40.82
CA ASP A 160 5.13 3.95 -41.60
C ASP A 160 6.32 3.24 -42.28
#